data_AF-A0A8J1XPS1-F1
#
_entry.id   AF-A0A8J1XPS1-F1
#
_cell.length_a   1.000
_cell.length_b   1.000
_cell.length_c   1.000
_cell.angle_alpha   90.00
_cell.angle_beta   90.00
_cell.angle_gamma   90.00
#
_symmetry.space_group_name_H-M   'P 1'
#
loop_
_entity.id
_entity.type
_entity.pdbx_description
1 polymer ?
#
loop_
_entity_poly.entity_id
_entity_poly.type
_entity_poly.pdbx_seq_one_letter_code
_entity_poly.pdbx_strand_id
1 'polypeptide(L)'
;PRSRPELAVALLGAHSLGRTHLNASGYDGAWDNTVNRIDTLYYKDILKLDWTQQEMKNTKGDVKLQWNGSFSGFNSGTMMLHADLCLRKVLSPIKKNGTSACPFIKNCQDQPETIKYVELFAENITAWEENFKEAYTKMITTGYTKSQLYIPV
;
A
#
# COMPACT_ATOMS: atom_id res chain seq x y z
N PRO A 1 11.10 20.59 10.53
CA PRO A 1 10.96 19.83 9.26
C PRO A 1 9.48 19.75 8.87
N ARG A 2 9.11 20.19 7.65
CA ARG A 2 7.72 20.12 7.18
C ARG A 2 7.39 18.65 6.84
N SER A 3 6.29 18.13 7.36
CA SER A 3 5.79 16.81 6.94
C SER A 3 5.49 16.84 5.44
N ARG A 4 5.91 15.79 4.71
CA ARG A 4 5.67 15.60 3.27
C ARG A 4 4.90 14.29 3.03
N PRO A 5 3.62 14.22 3.46
CA PRO A 5 2.81 12.99 3.41
C PRO A 5 2.69 12.42 2.00
N GLU A 6 2.64 13.25 0.97
CA GLU A 6 2.64 12.84 -0.44
C GLU A 6 3.82 11.96 -0.84
N LEU A 7 5.01 12.17 -0.27
CA LEU A 7 6.17 11.34 -0.60
C LEU A 7 6.04 9.94 0.02
N ALA A 8 5.42 9.83 1.19
CA ALA A 8 5.12 8.53 1.80
C ALA A 8 4.05 7.79 0.98
N VAL A 9 2.97 8.47 0.60
CA VAL A 9 1.91 7.91 -0.25
C VAL A 9 2.51 7.44 -1.59
N ALA A 10 3.33 8.27 -2.23
CA ALA A 10 3.96 7.95 -3.50
C ALA A 10 4.85 6.71 -3.38
N LEU A 11 5.68 6.64 -2.32
CA LEU A 11 6.61 5.53 -2.08
C LEU A 11 5.87 4.20 -1.86
N LEU A 12 4.75 4.20 -1.13
CA LEU A 12 3.93 2.99 -0.98
C LEU A 12 3.34 2.52 -2.32
N GLY A 13 3.17 3.41 -3.29
CA GLY A 13 2.80 3.03 -4.67
C GLY A 13 3.77 2.05 -5.34
N ALA A 14 4.99 1.85 -4.83
CA ALA A 14 5.87 0.76 -5.28
C ALA A 14 5.18 -0.62 -5.23
N HIS A 15 4.18 -0.79 -4.36
CA HIS A 15 3.33 -1.99 -4.29
C HIS A 15 2.49 -2.23 -5.56
N SER A 16 2.44 -1.32 -6.53
CA SER A 16 1.97 -1.63 -7.89
C SER A 16 2.79 -2.75 -8.56
N LEU A 17 4.01 -3.01 -8.07
CA LEU A 17 4.85 -4.12 -8.52
C LEU A 17 4.88 -5.27 -7.51
N GLY A 18 4.87 -6.48 -8.06
CA GLY A 18 5.10 -7.72 -7.34
C GLY A 18 3.88 -8.18 -6.54
N ARG A 19 4.17 -8.96 -5.51
CA ARG A 19 3.19 -9.57 -4.62
C ARG A 19 3.83 -9.98 -3.31
N THR A 20 2.98 -10.29 -2.34
CA THR A 20 3.38 -10.95 -1.10
C THR A 20 3.39 -12.47 -1.25
N HIS A 21 4.12 -13.15 -0.36
CA HIS A 21 4.26 -14.61 -0.30
C HIS A 21 4.25 -15.12 1.15
N LEU A 22 3.46 -16.16 1.43
CA LEU A 22 3.28 -16.71 2.78
C LEU A 22 4.58 -17.10 3.46
N ASN A 23 5.52 -17.68 2.70
CA ASN A 23 6.80 -18.15 3.21
C ASN A 23 7.80 -17.01 3.49
N ALA A 24 7.60 -15.83 2.91
CA ALA A 24 8.47 -14.67 3.09
C ALA A 24 7.98 -13.75 4.21
N SER A 25 6.70 -13.37 4.19
CA SER A 25 6.14 -12.37 5.12
C SER A 25 4.92 -12.84 5.91
N GLY A 26 4.34 -13.99 5.55
CA GLY A 26 3.08 -14.48 6.13
C GLY A 26 1.81 -13.87 5.50
N TYR A 27 1.97 -13.00 4.50
CA TYR A 27 0.90 -12.44 3.67
C TYR A 27 0.89 -13.12 2.29
N ASP A 28 -0.25 -13.15 1.58
CA ASP A 28 -0.29 -13.71 0.22
C ASP A 28 -1.16 -12.91 -0.74
N GLY A 29 -0.68 -12.81 -1.98
CA GLY A 29 -1.40 -12.18 -3.07
C GLY A 29 -0.74 -10.90 -3.56
N ALA A 30 -1.19 -10.47 -4.74
CA ALA A 30 -0.76 -9.25 -5.37
C ALA A 30 -1.56 -8.05 -4.86
N TRP A 31 -0.95 -6.87 -4.89
CA TRP A 31 -1.65 -5.64 -4.53
C TRP A 31 -2.64 -5.19 -5.61
N ASP A 32 -2.31 -5.42 -6.88
CA ASP A 32 -3.20 -5.20 -8.01
C ASP A 32 -3.05 -6.32 -9.06
N ASN A 33 -3.92 -6.31 -10.07
CA ASN A 33 -3.95 -7.33 -11.12
C ASN A 33 -2.89 -7.14 -12.22
N THR A 34 -1.94 -6.22 -12.02
CA THR A 34 -0.94 -5.79 -13.01
C THR A 34 0.48 -5.87 -12.44
N VAL A 35 0.76 -6.96 -11.73
CA VAL A 35 1.95 -7.26 -10.90
C VAL A 35 3.32 -6.93 -11.47
N ASN A 36 3.47 -6.73 -12.77
CA ASN A 36 4.74 -6.46 -13.44
C ASN A 36 4.74 -5.13 -14.20
N ARG A 37 3.76 -4.26 -13.95
CA ARG A 37 3.63 -2.95 -14.58
C ARG A 37 3.48 -1.88 -13.51
N ILE A 38 4.26 -0.81 -13.64
CA ILE A 38 4.05 0.41 -12.87
C ILE A 38 2.88 1.15 -13.51
N ASP A 39 1.75 1.24 -12.81
CA ASP A 39 0.61 2.05 -13.20
C ASP A 39 -0.23 2.49 -11.99
N THR A 40 -1.34 3.18 -12.23
CA THR A 40 -2.16 3.74 -11.15
C THR A 40 -3.17 2.76 -10.55
N LEU A 41 -3.15 1.48 -10.91
CA LEU A 41 -4.15 0.50 -10.51
C LEU A 41 -4.15 0.25 -9.00
N TYR A 42 -2.97 0.19 -8.36
CA TYR A 42 -2.83 0.15 -6.89
C TYR A 42 -3.72 1.19 -6.18
N TYR A 43 -3.64 2.47 -6.58
CA TYR A 43 -4.43 3.54 -5.98
C TYR A 43 -5.92 3.43 -6.35
N LYS A 44 -6.23 3.05 -7.59
CA LYS A 44 -7.62 2.83 -8.04
C LYS A 44 -8.30 1.73 -7.23
N ASP A 45 -7.60 0.63 -6.97
CA ASP A 45 -8.12 -0.50 -6.20
C ASP A 45 -8.35 -0.11 -4.73
N ILE A 46 -7.41 0.64 -4.12
CA ILE A 46 -7.59 1.21 -2.77
C ILE A 46 -8.90 2.01 -2.68
N LEU A 47 -9.25 2.78 -3.72
CA LEU A 47 -10.45 3.63 -3.74
C LEU A 47 -11.74 2.87 -4.08
N LYS A 48 -11.69 1.90 -4.99
CA LYS A 48 -12.88 1.30 -5.63
C LYS A 48 -13.31 -0.04 -5.04
N LEU A 49 -12.39 -0.83 -4.50
CA LEU A 49 -12.71 -2.16 -3.99
C LEU A 49 -13.30 -2.11 -2.57
N ASP A 50 -14.09 -3.13 -2.28
CA ASP A 50 -14.53 -3.47 -0.94
C ASP A 50 -13.48 -4.32 -0.25
N TRP A 51 -13.02 -3.88 0.91
CA TRP A 51 -11.92 -4.51 1.64
C TRP A 51 -12.42 -5.15 2.94
N THR A 52 -12.07 -6.42 3.15
CA THR A 52 -12.38 -7.15 4.38
C THR A 52 -11.14 -7.86 4.92
N GLN A 53 -10.97 -7.90 6.25
CA GLN A 53 -9.84 -8.60 6.85
C GLN A 53 -10.05 -10.12 6.83
N GLN A 54 -9.00 -10.84 6.43
CA GLN A 54 -8.94 -12.29 6.38
C GLN A 54 -7.66 -12.79 7.03
N GLU A 55 -7.75 -13.96 7.67
CA GLU A 55 -6.60 -14.65 8.24
C GLU A 55 -5.82 -15.40 7.17
N MET A 56 -4.52 -15.16 7.15
CA MET A 56 -3.55 -15.90 6.35
C MET A 56 -2.73 -16.78 7.27
N LYS A 57 -2.75 -18.08 7.02
CA LYS A 57 -1.99 -19.06 7.80
C LYS A 57 -0.82 -19.57 6.97
N ASN A 58 0.41 -19.36 7.45
CA ASN A 58 1.59 -19.90 6.79
C ASN A 58 1.78 -21.41 7.13
N THR A 59 2.79 -22.04 6.51
CA THR A 59 3.09 -23.47 6.71
C THR A 59 3.59 -23.81 8.12
N LYS A 60 4.04 -22.81 8.89
CA LYS A 60 4.47 -22.95 10.29
C LYS A 60 3.31 -22.77 11.29
N GLY A 61 2.13 -22.40 10.80
CA GLY A 61 0.95 -22.14 11.61
C GLY A 61 0.82 -20.71 12.12
N ASP A 62 1.72 -19.80 11.76
CA ASP A 62 1.59 -18.38 12.10
C ASP A 62 0.42 -17.77 11.33
N VAL A 63 -0.38 -16.95 12.02
CA VAL A 63 -1.53 -16.26 11.45
C VAL A 63 -1.22 -14.77 11.31
N LYS A 64 -1.49 -14.22 10.12
CA LYS A 64 -1.47 -12.79 9.83
C LYS A 64 -2.84 -12.34 9.34
N LEU A 65 -3.20 -11.09 9.61
CA LEU A 65 -4.42 -10.49 9.06
C LEU A 65 -4.06 -9.57 7.90
N GLN A 66 -4.69 -9.82 6.75
CA GLN A 66 -4.57 -8.97 5.57
C GLN A 66 -5.95 -8.54 5.09
N TRP A 67 -6.02 -7.55 4.22
CA TRP A 67 -7.27 -7.13 3.60
C TRP A 67 -7.39 -7.72 2.21
N ASN A 68 -8.52 -8.37 1.92
CA ASN A 68 -8.80 -8.91 0.60
C ASN A 68 -9.88 -8.10 -0.09
N GLY A 69 -9.62 -7.78 -1.36
CA GLY A 69 -10.48 -6.96 -2.19
C GLY A 69 -11.63 -7.75 -2.79
N SER A 70 -12.75 -7.05 -2.96
CA SER A 70 -13.91 -7.56 -3.69
C SER A 70 -14.58 -6.44 -4.47
N PHE A 71 -15.26 -6.81 -5.55
CA PHE A 71 -16.06 -5.90 -6.36
C PHE A 71 -17.41 -6.54 -6.63
N SER A 72 -18.49 -5.88 -6.22
CA SER A 72 -19.87 -6.39 -6.36
C SER A 72 -20.05 -7.81 -5.79
N GLY A 73 -19.36 -8.12 -4.69
CA GLY A 73 -19.41 -9.43 -4.02
C GLY A 73 -18.47 -10.50 -4.60
N PHE A 74 -17.78 -10.21 -5.70
CA PHE A 74 -16.79 -11.13 -6.30
C PHE A 74 -15.38 -10.78 -5.82
N ASN A 75 -14.56 -11.80 -5.54
CA ASN A 75 -13.17 -11.62 -5.15
C ASN A 75 -12.38 -10.95 -6.30
N SER A 76 -11.64 -9.88 -6.00
CA SER A 76 -10.82 -9.17 -6.99
C SER A 76 -9.52 -9.88 -7.34
N GLY A 77 -9.12 -10.87 -6.54
CA GLY A 77 -7.80 -11.52 -6.59
C GLY A 77 -6.68 -10.70 -5.96
N THR A 78 -7.00 -9.55 -5.35
CA THR A 78 -6.02 -8.58 -4.84
C THR A 78 -6.09 -8.44 -3.33
N MET A 79 -4.97 -8.03 -2.74
CA MET A 79 -4.82 -7.84 -1.30
C MET A 79 -4.20 -6.48 -0.97
N MET A 80 -4.41 -6.03 0.26
CA MET A 80 -3.74 -4.86 0.83
C MET A 80 -3.28 -5.19 2.25
N LEU A 81 -2.14 -4.63 2.64
CA LEU A 81 -1.74 -4.59 4.03
C LEU A 81 -2.53 -3.52 4.77
N HIS A 82 -2.53 -3.60 6.11
CA HIS A 82 -3.15 -2.56 6.93
C HIS A 82 -2.53 -1.18 6.66
N ALA A 83 -1.22 -1.13 6.40
CA ALA A 83 -0.51 0.10 6.06
C ALA A 83 -0.99 0.73 4.74
N ASP A 84 -1.32 -0.08 3.72
CA ASP A 84 -1.81 0.40 2.43
C ASP A 84 -3.17 1.11 2.59
N LEU A 85 -4.09 0.49 3.34
CA LEU A 85 -5.43 1.07 3.54
C LEU A 85 -5.44 2.23 4.54
N CYS A 86 -4.42 2.35 5.39
CA CYS A 86 -4.19 3.55 6.20
C CYS A 86 -3.92 4.81 5.37
N LEU A 87 -3.52 4.68 4.10
CA LEU A 87 -3.40 5.83 3.18
C LEU A 87 -4.77 6.46 2.86
N ARG A 88 -5.85 5.66 2.92
CA ARG A 88 -7.22 6.10 2.61
C ARG A 88 -8.05 6.32 3.87
N LYS A 89 -7.97 5.43 4.86
CA LYS A 89 -8.87 5.41 6.02
C LYS A 89 -8.12 5.41 7.35
N VAL A 90 -8.77 5.93 8.37
CA VAL A 90 -8.34 5.74 9.76
C VAL A 90 -8.84 4.36 10.23
N LEU A 91 -7.91 3.40 10.36
CA LEU A 91 -8.21 2.01 10.74
C LEU A 91 -7.88 1.67 12.21
N SER A 92 -7.51 2.68 12.99
CA SER A 92 -7.25 2.56 14.42
C SER A 92 -8.51 2.83 15.26
N PRO A 93 -8.60 2.30 16.50
CA PRO A 93 -7.63 1.41 17.13
C PRO A 93 -7.67 -0.02 16.55
N ILE A 94 -6.57 -0.75 16.71
CA ILE A 94 -6.50 -2.18 16.38
C ILE A 94 -6.91 -2.97 17.64
N LYS A 95 -7.85 -3.90 17.48
CA LYS A 95 -8.30 -4.80 18.57
C LYS A 95 -7.18 -5.78 18.96
N LYS A 96 -7.29 -6.42 20.13
CA LYS A 96 -6.28 -7.36 20.64
C LYS A 96 -5.94 -8.50 19.67
N ASN A 97 -6.88 -8.92 18.83
CA ASN A 97 -6.70 -9.97 17.83
C ASN A 97 -6.12 -9.46 16.49
N GLY A 98 -5.71 -8.19 16.40
CA GLY A 98 -5.17 -7.58 15.17
C GLY A 98 -6.23 -7.06 14.19
N THR A 99 -7.52 -7.24 14.46
CA THR A 99 -8.58 -6.70 13.60
C THR A 99 -8.77 -5.20 13.82
N SER A 100 -9.10 -4.48 12.75
CA SER A 100 -9.47 -3.07 12.75
C SER A 100 -10.74 -2.87 13.58
N ALA A 101 -10.81 -1.78 14.34
CA ALA A 101 -12.06 -1.32 14.94
C ALA A 101 -13.10 -0.94 13.88
N CYS A 102 -12.67 -0.66 12.65
CA CYS A 102 -13.53 -0.39 11.51
C CYS A 102 -13.45 -1.53 10.46
N PRO A 103 -14.32 -2.56 10.55
CA PRO A 103 -14.26 -3.73 9.68
C PRO A 103 -14.83 -3.50 8.27
N PHE A 104 -15.66 -2.47 8.10
CA PHE A 104 -16.26 -2.09 6.83
C PHE A 104 -15.68 -0.75 6.36
N ILE A 105 -14.68 -0.81 5.47
CA ILE A 105 -13.90 0.36 5.03
C ILE A 105 -14.75 1.53 4.52
N LYS A 106 -15.87 1.24 3.85
CA LYS A 106 -16.82 2.26 3.38
C LYS A 106 -17.32 3.20 4.48
N ASN A 107 -17.42 2.70 5.72
CA ASN A 107 -17.96 3.45 6.86
C ASN A 107 -16.85 4.07 7.73
N CYS A 108 -15.59 3.85 7.41
CA CYS A 108 -14.48 4.40 8.19
C CYS A 108 -14.25 5.87 7.82
N GLN A 109 -13.80 6.64 8.81
CA GLN A 109 -13.31 7.99 8.60
C GLN A 109 -12.17 7.97 7.57
N ASP A 110 -12.23 8.90 6.61
CA ASP A 110 -11.13 9.12 5.68
C ASP A 110 -9.88 9.62 6.41
N GLN A 111 -8.72 9.24 5.91
CA GLN A 111 -7.44 9.71 6.42
C GLN A 111 -7.19 11.13 5.90
N PRO A 112 -7.36 12.19 6.71
CA PRO A 112 -7.35 13.58 6.23
C PRO A 112 -6.02 14.02 5.62
N GLU A 113 -4.90 13.43 6.04
CA GLU A 113 -3.58 13.86 5.58
C GLU A 113 -3.20 13.30 4.20
N THR A 114 -3.62 12.07 3.89
CA THR A 114 -3.10 11.31 2.76
C THR A 114 -4.12 11.02 1.66
N ILE A 115 -5.43 11.00 1.95
CA ILE A 115 -6.46 10.58 0.99
C ILE A 115 -6.41 11.36 -0.33
N LYS A 116 -6.20 12.68 -0.25
CA LYS A 116 -6.09 13.56 -1.44
C LYS A 116 -4.97 13.16 -2.40
N TYR A 117 -3.91 12.53 -1.91
CA TYR A 117 -2.80 12.07 -2.75
C TYR A 117 -3.08 10.69 -3.34
N VAL A 118 -3.80 9.83 -2.62
CA VAL A 118 -4.33 8.57 -3.18
C VAL A 118 -5.24 8.88 -4.37
N GLU A 119 -6.14 9.86 -4.22
CA GLU A 119 -7.03 10.33 -5.30
C GLU A 119 -6.24 10.95 -6.47
N LEU A 120 -5.27 11.83 -6.17
CA LEU A 120 -4.42 12.44 -7.19
C LEU A 120 -3.66 11.38 -8.00
N PHE A 121 -3.00 10.43 -7.33
CA PHE A 121 -2.17 9.42 -7.98
C PHE A 121 -3.00 8.35 -8.70
N ALA A 122 -4.26 8.11 -8.30
CA ALA A 122 -5.17 7.26 -9.05
C ALA A 122 -5.47 7.83 -10.45
N GLU A 123 -5.64 9.15 -10.56
CA GLU A 123 -6.05 9.83 -11.80
C GLU A 123 -4.90 10.42 -12.61
N ASN A 124 -3.73 10.64 -12.01
CA ASN A 124 -2.59 11.30 -12.64
C ASN A 124 -1.28 10.53 -12.41
N ILE A 125 -0.89 9.73 -13.42
CA ILE A 125 0.35 8.95 -13.38
C ILE A 125 1.60 9.83 -13.32
N THR A 126 1.64 10.95 -14.05
CA THR A 126 2.79 11.88 -14.03
C THR A 126 3.02 12.44 -12.63
N ALA A 127 1.96 12.85 -11.93
CA ALA A 127 2.06 13.33 -10.57
C ALA A 127 2.62 12.26 -9.61
N TRP A 128 2.19 11.01 -9.78
CA TRP A 128 2.73 9.90 -9.00
C TRP A 128 4.21 9.64 -9.31
N GLU A 129 4.59 9.53 -10.58
CA GLU A 129 5.97 9.25 -11.00
C GLU A 129 6.96 10.31 -10.52
N GLU A 130 6.59 11.60 -10.61
CA GLU A 130 7.43 12.70 -10.14
C GLU A 130 7.66 12.63 -8.62
N ASN A 131 6.60 12.42 -7.84
CA ASN A 131 6.69 12.28 -6.39
C ASN A 131 7.41 10.98 -5.98
N PHE A 132 7.20 9.89 -6.72
CA PHE A 132 7.85 8.61 -6.47
C PHE A 132 9.35 8.71 -6.70
N LYS A 133 9.78 9.34 -7.80
CA LYS A 133 11.18 9.60 -8.11
C LYS A 133 11.84 10.42 -7.00
N GLU A 134 11.19 11.48 -6.52
CA GLU A 134 11.71 12.29 -5.41
C GLU A 134 11.84 11.45 -4.13
N ALA A 135 10.78 10.73 -3.75
CA ALA A 135 10.74 9.92 -2.53
C ALA A 135 11.80 8.81 -2.55
N TYR A 136 11.86 8.05 -3.65
CA TYR A 136 12.81 6.96 -3.83
C TYR A 136 14.25 7.46 -3.86
N THR A 137 14.54 8.53 -4.60
CA THR A 137 15.88 9.14 -4.63
C THR A 137 16.30 9.56 -3.23
N LYS A 138 15.42 10.24 -2.48
CA LYS A 138 15.71 10.62 -1.11
C LYS A 138 15.96 9.40 -0.23
N MET A 139 15.15 8.36 -0.34
CA MET A 139 15.29 7.12 0.44
C MET A 139 16.66 6.46 0.23
N ILE A 140 17.10 6.30 -1.03
CA ILE A 140 18.35 5.61 -1.34
C ILE A 140 19.61 6.47 -1.14
N THR A 141 19.46 7.80 -1.09
CA THR A 141 20.61 8.72 -0.94
C THR A 141 20.77 9.29 0.46
N THR A 142 19.74 9.19 1.32
CA THR A 142 19.84 9.68 2.70
C THR A 142 20.88 8.86 3.47
N GLY A 143 21.83 9.57 4.08
CA GLY A 143 22.94 8.94 4.82
C GLY A 143 24.18 8.64 3.97
N TYR A 144 24.16 8.94 2.67
CA TYR A 144 25.29 8.73 1.76
C TYR A 144 25.70 10.03 1.06
N THR A 145 27.00 10.18 0.81
CA THR A 145 27.51 11.20 -0.11
C THR A 145 27.32 10.72 -1.56
N LYS A 146 27.24 11.66 -2.51
CA LYS A 146 27.17 11.29 -3.95
C LYS A 146 28.29 10.34 -4.35
N SER A 147 29.52 10.56 -3.87
CA SER A 147 30.66 9.69 -4.16
C SER A 147 30.52 8.25 -3.67
N GLN A 148 29.75 8.00 -2.61
CA GLN A 148 29.47 6.65 -2.11
C GLN A 148 28.41 5.91 -2.93
N LEU A 149 27.64 6.63 -3.75
CA LEU A 149 26.58 6.06 -4.59
C LEU A 149 27.05 5.68 -5.99
N TYR A 150 28.26 6.08 -6.38
CA TYR A 150 28.88 5.65 -7.63
C TYR A 150 29.83 4.48 -7.36
N ILE A 151 29.52 3.32 -7.94
CA ILE A 151 30.50 2.25 -8.11
C ILE A 151 31.30 2.62 -9.37
N PRO A 152 32.62 2.86 -9.28
CA PRO A 152 33.44 3.07 -10.46
C PRO A 152 33.39 1.80 -11.32
N VAL A 153 33.01 1.96 -12.58
CA VAL A 153 33.09 0.93 -13.63
C VAL A 153 34.52 0.75 -14.09
#